data_AF-A0A239C806-F1
#
_entry.id   AF-A0A239C806-F1
#
_cell.length_a   1.000
_cell.length_b   1.000
_cell.length_c   1.000
_cell.angle_alpha   90.00
_cell.angle_beta   90.00
_cell.angle_gamma   90.00
#
_symmetry.space_group_name_H-M   'P 1'
#
loop_
_entity.id
_entity.type
_entity.pdbx_description
1 polymer ?
#
loop_
_entity_poly.entity_id
_entity_poly.type
_entity_poly.pdbx_seq_one_letter_code
_entity_poly.pdbx_strand_id
1 'polypeptide(L)'
;MCVSNLFNAYAANEQGNYLNSVAKVNAGLSDRAAADAIARGAISADEQRRQTQQVIGAQRTGFAANGIDVNTGSAGQIQNDSAALGELDALTLMNNASREAYGYQVQAMDQRRQGKLAKYQGKMEAVGSILGGVEKAYTFGQGGA
;
A
#
# COMPACT_ATOMS: atom_id res chain seq x y z
N MET A 1 -39.88 23.76 -10.05
CA MET A 1 -38.45 23.83 -10.44
C MET A 1 -37.48 23.76 -9.24
N CYS A 2 -37.87 24.12 -8.01
CA CYS A 2 -36.98 23.99 -6.84
C CYS A 2 -36.72 22.53 -6.40
N VAL A 3 -37.71 21.64 -6.55
CA VAL A 3 -37.59 20.22 -6.18
C VAL A 3 -36.55 19.49 -7.06
N SER A 4 -36.48 19.81 -8.35
CA SER A 4 -35.49 19.23 -9.28
C SER A 4 -34.05 19.64 -8.94
N ASN A 5 -33.83 20.88 -8.50
CA ASN A 5 -32.50 21.34 -8.09
C ASN A 5 -32.05 20.71 -6.76
N LEU A 6 -32.98 20.52 -5.83
CA LEU A 6 -32.72 19.82 -4.56
C LEU A 6 -32.44 18.33 -4.81
N PHE A 7 -33.17 17.71 -5.73
CA PHE A 7 -32.92 16.33 -6.17
C PHE A 7 -31.53 16.18 -6.80
N ASN A 8 -31.13 17.10 -7.69
CA ASN A 8 -29.79 17.09 -8.28
C ASN A 8 -28.69 17.30 -7.23
N ALA A 9 -28.90 18.20 -6.26
CA ALA A 9 -27.98 18.43 -5.17
C ALA A 9 -27.82 17.19 -4.27
N TYR A 10 -28.94 16.53 -3.95
CA TYR A 10 -28.95 15.30 -3.17
C TYR A 10 -28.22 14.16 -3.91
N ALA A 11 -28.52 13.98 -5.20
CA ALA A 11 -27.88 12.98 -6.04
C ALA A 11 -26.36 13.20 -6.15
N ALA A 12 -25.91 14.44 -6.33
CA ALA A 12 -24.48 14.78 -6.38
C ALA A 12 -23.75 14.46 -5.05
N ASN A 13 -24.40 14.73 -3.90
CA ASN A 13 -23.85 14.40 -2.60
C ASN A 13 -23.73 12.88 -2.37
N GLU A 14 -24.79 12.14 -2.71
CA GLU A 14 -24.85 10.70 -2.56
C GLU A 14 -23.83 10.00 -3.47
N GLN A 15 -23.69 10.47 -4.72
CA GLN A 15 -22.65 10.00 -5.63
C GLN A 15 -21.23 10.21 -5.07
N GLY A 16 -20.93 11.39 -4.53
CA GLY A 16 -19.63 11.66 -3.91
C GLY A 16 -19.35 10.77 -2.69
N ASN A 17 -20.37 10.48 -1.87
CA ASN A 17 -20.25 9.57 -0.74
C ASN A 17 -20.00 8.12 -1.19
N TYR A 18 -20.69 7.67 -2.24
CA TYR A 18 -20.48 6.35 -2.84
C TYR A 18 -19.05 6.19 -3.37
N LEU A 19 -18.57 7.15 -4.18
CA LEU A 19 -17.21 7.15 -4.71
C LEU A 19 -16.16 7.12 -3.59
N ASN A 20 -16.40 7.87 -2.50
CA ASN A 20 -15.54 7.81 -1.32
C ASN A 20 -15.55 6.44 -0.63
N SER A 21 -16.70 5.75 -0.59
CA SER A 21 -16.80 4.39 -0.03
C SER A 21 -16.01 3.39 -0.88
N VAL A 22 -16.21 3.41 -2.19
CA VAL A 22 -15.46 2.57 -3.14
C VAL A 22 -13.96 2.81 -3.02
N ALA A 23 -13.54 4.08 -2.96
CA ALA A 23 -12.14 4.43 -2.81
C ALA A 23 -11.52 3.93 -1.49
N LYS A 24 -12.29 3.91 -0.39
CA LYS A 24 -11.85 3.32 0.89
C LYS A 24 -11.71 1.80 0.80
N VAL A 25 -12.62 1.12 0.10
CA VAL A 25 -12.52 -0.33 -0.13
C VAL A 25 -11.25 -0.64 -0.93
N ASN A 26 -11.00 0.10 -2.00
CA ASN A 26 -9.78 -0.04 -2.80
C ASN A 26 -8.53 0.21 -1.95
N ALA A 27 -8.55 1.26 -1.11
CA ALA A 27 -7.44 1.53 -0.20
C ALA A 27 -7.19 0.38 0.78
N GLY A 28 -8.25 -0.22 1.32
CA GLY A 28 -8.14 -1.39 2.18
C GLY A 28 -7.57 -2.62 1.46
N LEU A 29 -7.86 -2.79 0.16
CA LEU A 29 -7.23 -3.84 -0.65
C LEU A 29 -5.74 -3.58 -0.84
N SER A 30 -5.35 -2.34 -1.12
CA SER A 30 -3.94 -1.94 -1.21
C SER A 30 -3.21 -2.11 0.13
N ASP A 31 -3.82 -1.77 1.27
CA ASP A 31 -3.20 -2.03 2.59
C ASP A 31 -2.97 -3.53 2.82
N ARG A 32 -3.93 -4.38 2.43
CA ARG A 32 -3.80 -5.84 2.53
C ARG A 32 -2.69 -6.36 1.62
N ALA A 33 -2.59 -5.84 0.39
CA ALA A 33 -1.50 -6.16 -0.52
C ALA A 33 -0.14 -5.75 0.05
N ALA A 34 -0.07 -4.61 0.75
CA ALA A 34 1.14 -4.19 1.45
C ALA A 34 1.54 -5.18 2.55
N ALA A 35 0.59 -5.61 3.39
CA ALA A 35 0.84 -6.58 4.44
C ALA A 35 1.25 -7.95 3.87
N ASP A 36 0.62 -8.38 2.79
CA ASP A 36 0.97 -9.61 2.08
C ASP A 36 2.38 -9.55 1.48
N ALA A 37 2.78 -8.43 0.86
CA ALA A 37 4.13 -8.25 0.35
C ALA A 37 5.20 -8.42 1.44
N ILE A 38 4.98 -7.83 2.63
CA ILE A 38 5.87 -8.03 3.79
C ILE A 38 5.89 -9.49 4.22
N ALA A 39 4.74 -10.15 4.32
CA ALA A 39 4.65 -11.54 4.74
C ALA A 39 5.37 -12.49 3.78
N ARG A 40 5.22 -12.29 2.46
CA ARG A 40 5.96 -13.05 1.44
C ARG A 40 7.46 -12.79 1.55
N GLY A 41 7.86 -11.53 1.75
CA GLY A 41 9.25 -11.17 2.03
C GLY A 41 9.82 -11.95 3.22
N ALA A 42 9.04 -12.10 4.30
CA ALA A 42 9.45 -12.79 5.54
C ALA A 42 9.74 -14.26 5.27
N ILE A 43 8.84 -14.90 4.53
CA ILE A 43 9.01 -16.28 4.10
C ILE A 43 10.24 -16.44 3.22
N SER A 44 10.46 -15.53 2.25
CA SER A 44 11.64 -15.58 1.37
C SER A 44 12.95 -15.36 2.13
N ALA A 45 12.98 -14.44 3.08
CA ALA A 45 14.16 -14.18 3.92
C ALA A 45 14.50 -15.38 4.80
N ASP A 46 13.49 -16.03 5.40
CA ASP A 46 13.71 -17.24 6.19
C ASP A 46 14.16 -18.41 5.32
N GLU A 47 13.62 -18.55 4.12
CA GLU A 47 14.10 -19.55 3.15
C GLU A 47 15.59 -19.32 2.81
N GLN A 48 15.98 -18.08 2.54
CA GLN A 48 17.36 -17.71 2.27
C GLN A 48 18.28 -18.08 3.44
N ARG A 49 17.87 -17.73 4.67
CA ARG A 49 18.63 -18.11 5.89
C ARG A 49 18.80 -19.62 5.99
N ARG A 50 17.77 -20.42 5.72
CA ARG A 50 17.87 -21.90 5.74
C ARG A 50 18.84 -22.40 4.68
N GLN A 51 18.82 -21.85 3.47
CA GLN A 51 19.77 -22.20 2.41
C GLN A 51 21.20 -21.87 2.83
N THR A 52 21.44 -20.70 3.44
CA THR A 52 22.74 -20.34 4.00
C THR A 52 23.19 -21.34 5.08
N GLN A 53 22.31 -21.75 5.98
CA GLN A 53 22.64 -22.75 7.00
C GLN A 53 23.02 -24.10 6.39
N GLN A 54 22.37 -24.51 5.29
CA GLN A 54 22.76 -25.74 4.57
C GLN A 54 24.14 -25.62 3.94
N VAL A 55 24.47 -24.46 3.34
CA VAL A 55 25.81 -24.18 2.79
C VAL A 55 26.88 -24.25 3.88
N ILE A 56 26.63 -23.60 5.03
CA ILE A 56 27.54 -23.64 6.19
C ILE A 56 27.71 -25.09 6.68
N GLY A 57 26.62 -25.86 6.78
CA GLY A 57 26.67 -27.28 7.16
C GLY A 57 27.51 -28.13 6.21
N ALA A 58 27.38 -27.89 4.90
CA ALA A 58 28.20 -28.55 3.89
C ALA A 58 29.68 -28.15 3.99
N GLN A 59 29.98 -26.87 4.20
CA GLN A 59 31.35 -26.38 4.43
C GLN A 59 31.99 -27.05 5.65
N ARG A 60 31.26 -27.11 6.78
CA ARG A 60 31.72 -27.79 8.00
C ARG A 60 32.05 -29.26 7.75
N THR A 61 31.17 -29.96 7.03
CA THR A 61 31.36 -31.38 6.70
C THR A 61 32.59 -31.57 5.81
N GLY A 62 32.76 -30.72 4.79
CA GLY A 62 33.93 -30.74 3.91
C GLY A 62 35.24 -30.47 4.66
N PHE A 63 35.28 -29.46 5.52
CA PHE A 63 36.45 -29.16 6.35
C PHE A 63 36.78 -30.32 7.31
N ALA A 64 35.78 -30.86 8.01
CA ALA A 64 35.94 -32.00 8.91
C ALA A 64 36.46 -33.25 8.18
N ALA A 65 35.97 -33.53 6.97
CA ALA A 65 36.43 -34.65 6.14
C ALA A 65 37.91 -34.50 5.70
N ASN A 66 38.42 -33.27 5.64
CA ASN A 66 39.83 -32.97 5.34
C ASN A 66 40.69 -32.81 6.61
N GLY A 67 40.16 -33.12 7.79
CA GLY A 67 40.89 -33.00 9.06
C GLY A 67 41.16 -31.55 9.51
N ILE A 68 40.44 -30.58 8.94
CA ILE A 68 40.54 -29.16 9.31
C ILE A 68 39.61 -28.89 10.49
N ASP A 69 40.10 -28.21 11.52
CA ASP A 69 39.26 -27.73 12.62
C ASP A 69 38.29 -26.66 12.11
N VAL A 70 37.00 -27.00 12.15
CA VAL A 70 35.91 -26.17 11.64
C VAL A 70 35.69 -24.89 12.45
N ASN A 71 36.20 -24.79 13.67
CA ASN A 71 35.94 -23.64 14.54
C ASN A 71 37.09 -22.64 14.57
N THR A 72 38.21 -22.92 13.92
CA THR A 72 39.42 -22.10 14.00
C THR A 72 40.01 -21.79 12.63
N GLY A 73 40.91 -20.79 12.58
CA GLY A 73 41.59 -20.38 11.36
C GLY A 73 40.66 -19.92 10.22
N SER A 74 41.08 -20.15 8.98
CA SER A 74 40.34 -19.76 7.77
C SER A 74 38.99 -20.47 7.63
N ALA A 75 38.84 -21.69 8.16
CA ALA A 75 37.60 -22.45 8.10
C ALA A 75 36.46 -21.81 8.91
N GLY A 76 36.77 -21.25 10.08
CA GLY A 76 35.83 -20.46 10.87
C GLY A 76 35.47 -19.12 10.20
N GLN A 77 36.44 -18.46 9.58
CA GLN A 77 36.21 -17.20 8.84
C GLN A 77 35.26 -17.41 7.65
N ILE A 78 35.47 -18.45 6.84
CA ILE A 78 34.62 -18.76 5.68
C ILE A 78 33.16 -18.99 6.07
N GLN A 79 32.91 -19.66 7.21
CA GLN A 79 31.55 -19.87 7.71
C GLN A 79 30.90 -18.56 8.17
N ASN A 80 31.66 -17.70 8.86
CA ASN A 80 31.18 -16.39 9.30
C ASN A 80 30.85 -15.49 8.10
N ASP A 81 31.72 -15.48 7.08
CA ASP A 81 31.48 -14.72 5.84
C ASP A 81 30.24 -15.24 5.12
N SER A 82 30.06 -16.57 5.06
CA SER A 82 28.87 -17.18 4.47
C SER A 82 27.60 -16.81 5.24
N ALA A 83 27.65 -16.78 6.58
CA ALA A 83 26.54 -16.35 7.42
C ALA A 83 26.20 -14.86 7.21
N ALA A 84 27.22 -14.01 7.13
CA ALA A 84 27.05 -12.57 6.92
C ALA A 84 26.45 -12.27 5.54
N LEU A 85 26.94 -12.93 4.49
CA LEU A 85 26.39 -12.81 3.13
C LEU A 85 24.95 -13.32 3.06
N GLY A 86 24.65 -14.46 3.68
CA GLY A 86 23.29 -14.99 3.72
C GLY A 86 22.30 -14.09 4.45
N GLU A 87 22.72 -13.47 5.56
CA GLU A 87 21.87 -12.50 6.26
C GLU A 87 21.69 -11.21 5.44
N LEU A 88 22.73 -10.75 4.73
CA LEU A 88 22.62 -9.61 3.82
C LEU A 88 21.60 -9.89 2.71
N ASP A 89 21.61 -11.09 2.14
CA ASP A 89 20.62 -11.51 1.13
C ASP A 89 19.20 -11.53 1.71
N ALA A 90 19.04 -12.08 2.92
CA ALA A 90 17.75 -12.10 3.63
C ALA A 90 17.23 -10.68 3.90
N LEU A 91 18.10 -9.76 4.34
CA LEU A 91 17.77 -8.35 4.54
C LEU A 91 17.44 -7.63 3.22
N THR A 92 18.08 -8.03 2.13
CA THR A 92 17.77 -7.49 0.79
C THR A 92 16.36 -7.90 0.35
N LEU A 93 15.97 -9.16 0.60
CA LEU A 93 14.60 -9.64 0.35
C LEU A 93 13.57 -8.87 1.19
N MET A 94 13.87 -8.65 2.48
CA MET A 94 13.07 -7.79 3.36
C MET A 94 12.94 -6.37 2.83
N ASN A 95 14.04 -5.78 2.35
CA ASN A 95 14.04 -4.40 1.84
C ASN A 95 13.17 -4.29 0.59
N ASN A 96 13.28 -5.23 -0.34
CA ASN A 96 12.48 -5.25 -1.56
C ASN A 96 10.98 -5.40 -1.24
N ALA A 97 10.63 -6.32 -0.34
CA ALA A 97 9.26 -6.47 0.15
C ALA A 97 8.75 -5.18 0.83
N SER A 98 9.59 -4.52 1.61
CA SER A 98 9.24 -3.23 2.25
C SER A 98 9.00 -2.11 1.23
N ARG A 99 9.79 -2.06 0.15
CA ARG A 99 9.58 -1.10 -0.95
C ARG A 99 8.27 -1.38 -1.71
N GLU A 100 7.97 -2.64 -1.97
CA GLU A 100 6.71 -3.06 -2.59
C GLU A 100 5.51 -2.66 -1.71
N ALA A 101 5.58 -2.98 -0.41
CA ALA A 101 4.57 -2.61 0.56
C ALA A 101 4.36 -1.09 0.66
N TYR A 102 5.46 -0.32 0.65
CA TYR A 102 5.38 1.14 0.61
C TYR A 102 4.66 1.65 -0.65
N GLY A 103 4.92 1.07 -1.82
CA GLY A 103 4.20 1.40 -3.05
C GLY A 103 2.68 1.20 -2.92
N TYR A 104 2.26 0.08 -2.33
CA TYR A 104 0.84 -0.16 -2.04
C TYR A 104 0.26 0.81 -1.01
N GLN A 105 1.02 1.18 0.04
CA GLN A 105 0.57 2.16 1.02
C GLN A 105 0.38 3.55 0.40
N VAL A 106 1.25 3.96 -0.52
CA VAL A 106 1.09 5.20 -1.29
C VAL A 106 -0.17 5.13 -2.15
N GLN A 107 -0.41 4.02 -2.85
CA GLN A 107 -1.65 3.82 -3.61
C GLN A 107 -2.90 3.90 -2.72
N ALA A 108 -2.88 3.27 -1.54
CA ALA A 108 -3.98 3.33 -0.59
C ALA A 108 -4.23 4.77 -0.10
N MET A 109 -3.17 5.54 0.16
CA MET A 109 -3.28 6.95 0.52
C MET A 109 -3.92 7.77 -0.61
N ASP A 110 -3.48 7.58 -1.85
CA ASP A 110 -4.00 8.32 -3.00
C ASP A 110 -5.46 7.97 -3.28
N GLN A 111 -5.84 6.70 -3.18
CA GLN A 111 -7.24 6.27 -3.30
C GLN A 111 -8.10 6.94 -2.21
N ARG A 112 -7.67 6.95 -0.94
CA ARG A 112 -8.38 7.66 0.13
C ARG A 112 -8.52 9.15 -0.16
N ARG A 113 -7.49 9.78 -0.73
CA ARG A 113 -7.51 11.21 -1.12
C ARG A 113 -8.51 11.46 -2.25
N GLN A 114 -8.50 10.63 -3.28
CA GLN A 114 -9.47 10.69 -4.39
C GLN A 114 -10.91 10.53 -3.88
N GLY A 115 -11.14 9.58 -2.96
CA GLY A 115 -12.45 9.42 -2.33
C GLY A 115 -12.90 10.65 -1.56
N LYS A 116 -12.03 11.22 -0.71
CA LYS A 116 -12.32 12.45 0.01
C LYS A 116 -12.60 13.62 -0.93
N LEU A 117 -11.86 13.73 -2.03
CA LEU A 117 -12.06 14.75 -3.05
C LEU A 117 -13.41 14.58 -3.75
N ALA A 118 -13.79 13.36 -4.15
CA ALA A 118 -15.09 13.08 -4.77
C ALA A 118 -16.26 13.44 -3.83
N LYS A 119 -16.14 13.10 -2.54
CA LYS A 119 -17.11 13.51 -1.52
C LYS A 119 -17.17 15.03 -1.36
N TYR A 120 -16.02 15.71 -1.40
CA TYR A 120 -15.96 17.16 -1.32
C TYR A 120 -16.60 17.83 -2.54
N GLN A 121 -16.29 17.34 -3.74
CA GLN A 121 -16.87 17.82 -5.00
C GLN A 121 -18.40 17.64 -5.02
N GLY A 122 -18.90 16.45 -4.65
CA GLY A 122 -20.35 16.22 -4.56
C GLY A 122 -21.05 17.14 -3.55
N LYS A 123 -20.38 17.51 -2.46
CA LYS A 123 -20.88 18.53 -1.52
C LYS A 123 -20.90 19.94 -2.14
N MET A 124 -19.84 20.34 -2.83
CA MET A 124 -19.76 21.66 -3.47
C MET A 124 -20.75 21.80 -4.62
N GLU A 125 -20.92 20.76 -5.43
CA GLU A 125 -21.91 20.71 -6.50
C GLU A 125 -23.35 20.75 -5.96
N ALA A 126 -23.60 20.09 -4.82
CA ALA A 126 -24.86 20.20 -4.13
C ALA A 126 -25.16 21.64 -3.67
N VAL A 127 -24.17 22.32 -3.07
CA VAL A 127 -24.29 23.71 -2.63
C VAL A 127 -24.47 24.66 -3.82
N GLY A 128 -23.68 24.49 -4.87
CA GLY A 128 -23.78 25.29 -6.11
C GLY A 128 -25.12 25.08 -6.85
N SER A 129 -25.65 23.86 -6.86
CA SER A 129 -26.96 23.56 -7.46
C SER A 129 -28.12 24.23 -6.71
N ILE A 130 -28.00 24.35 -5.38
CA ILE A 130 -28.97 25.09 -4.56
C ILE A 130 -28.83 26.59 -4.83
N LEU A 131 -27.61 27.15 -4.79
CA LEU A 131 -27.35 28.58 -5.00
C LEU A 131 -27.75 29.05 -6.41
N GLY A 132 -27.31 28.36 -7.46
CA GLY A 132 -27.67 28.69 -8.85
C GLY A 132 -29.16 28.47 -9.13
N GLY A 133 -29.81 27.58 -8.39
CA GLY A 133 -31.26 27.43 -8.40
C GLY A 133 -32.00 28.64 -7.80
N VAL A 134 -31.49 29.19 -6.70
CA VAL A 134 -32.02 30.40 -6.05
C VAL A 134 -31.75 31.65 -6.89
N GLU A 135 -30.57 31.79 -7.46
CA GLU A 135 -30.19 32.94 -8.28
C GLU A 135 -30.98 33.00 -9.59
N LYS A 136 -31.23 31.85 -10.24
CA LYS A 136 -32.16 31.76 -11.38
C LYS A 136 -33.60 32.08 -10.98
N ALA A 137 -34.07 31.67 -9.80
CA ALA A 137 -35.40 32.02 -9.34
C ALA A 137 -35.53 33.52 -9.04
N TYR A 138 -34.50 34.13 -8.44
CA TYR A 138 -34.48 35.56 -8.11
C TYR A 138 -34.41 36.44 -9.37
N THR A 139 -33.57 36.09 -10.34
CA THR A 139 -33.46 36.80 -11.63
C THR A 139 -34.73 36.65 -12.49
N PHE A 140 -35.39 35.48 -12.46
CA PHE A 140 -36.66 35.29 -13.15
C PHE A 140 -37.83 36.01 -12.46
N GLY A 141 -37.76 36.21 -11.14
CA GLY A 141 -38.72 37.00 -10.36
C GLY A 141 -38.54 38.52 -10.44
N GLN A 142 -37.32 39.00 -10.70
CA GLN A 142 -37.05 40.43 -10.94
C GLN A 142 -37.14 40.86 -12.42
N GLY A 143 -37.00 39.93 -13.36
CA GLY A 143 -37.17 40.20 -14.80
C GLY A 143 -38.61 40.04 -15.32
N GLY A 144 -39.57 39.76 -14.42
CA GLY A 144 -40.99 39.58 -14.72
C GLY A 144 -41.86 40.55 -13.93
N ALA A 145 -41.71 41.85 -14.19
CA ALA A 145 -42.69 42.90 -13.92
C ALA A 145 -42.69 43.87 -15.10
#